data_AF-A0A6B0YB19-F1
#
_entry.id   AF-A0A6B0YB19-F1
#
_cell.length_a   1.000
_cell.length_b   1.000
_cell.length_c   1.000
_cell.angle_alpha   90.00
_cell.angle_beta   90.00
_cell.angle_gamma   90.00
#
_symmetry.space_group_name_H-M   'P 1'
#
loop_
_entity.id
_entity.type
_entity.pdbx_description
1 polymer ?
#
loop_
_entity_poly.entity_id
_entity_poly.type
_entity_poly.pdbx_seq_one_letter_code
_entity_poly.pdbx_strand_id
1 'polypeptide(L)'
;MKIGALVKRFIPGIVHHCETGDHAELDRLFDPRYAKRVLGINYPFFREAEMVPASENRRYWKDSYVVCGLAVRTTSQWFESNRDPFEQYLLDKGIATEADLADLGNVSSRQGSDDAKRSPAGRANTRYKGNAIGNAQNYLVRNILSNLGEESFGESAWEKTKERFGQRCVYCGTGEELVMDHAVPINRTSLGEHRLGNLVPSCRKCNSRKSDDGYREFLGDDSDRIEAIERHMEEEEYVPLGDNCVVRMILDLAHEEVAKVADRYVVVLNSVLEGRSGST
;
A
#
# COMPACT_ATOMS: atom_id res chain seq x y z
N MET A 1 5.96 8.95 22.23
CA MET A 1 7.03 8.66 21.23
C MET A 1 6.44 8.46 19.83
N LYS A 2 7.07 8.94 18.74
CA LYS A 2 6.58 8.71 17.36
C LYS A 2 6.70 7.24 16.94
N ILE A 3 5.75 6.71 16.15
CA ILE A 3 5.72 5.30 15.73
C ILE A 3 7.05 4.80 15.12
N GLY A 4 7.69 5.56 14.23
CA GLY A 4 8.96 5.12 13.64
C GLY A 4 10.10 4.98 14.66
N ALA A 5 10.10 5.81 15.72
CA ALA A 5 11.07 5.69 16.81
C ALA A 5 10.76 4.50 17.72
N LEU A 6 9.46 4.25 17.98
CA LEU A 6 9.00 3.07 18.70
C LEU A 6 9.44 1.79 17.99
N VAL A 7 9.18 1.68 16.69
CA VAL A 7 9.59 0.51 15.91
C VAL A 7 11.10 0.31 15.99
N LYS A 8 11.89 1.34 15.71
CA LYS A 8 13.36 1.27 15.80
C LYS A 8 13.85 0.80 17.18
N ARG A 9 13.20 1.23 18.26
CA ARG A 9 13.55 0.83 19.63
C ARG A 9 13.42 -0.68 19.84
N PHE A 10 12.43 -1.30 19.21
CA PHE A 10 12.10 -2.72 19.38
C PHE A 10 12.66 -3.64 18.28
N ILE A 11 13.25 -3.12 17.19
CA ILE A 11 13.91 -3.97 16.18
C ILE A 11 14.89 -4.96 16.81
N PRO A 12 15.79 -4.58 17.75
CA PRO A 12 16.69 -5.55 18.35
C PRO A 12 15.98 -6.71 19.07
N GLY A 13 14.83 -6.44 19.70
CA GLY A 13 14.01 -7.48 20.33
C GLY A 13 13.34 -8.40 19.30
N ILE A 14 12.88 -7.85 18.18
CA ILE A 14 12.34 -8.62 17.06
C ILE A 14 13.43 -9.50 16.42
N VAL A 15 14.62 -8.95 16.20
CA VAL A 15 15.79 -9.70 15.70
C VAL A 15 16.09 -10.87 16.64
N HIS A 16 16.17 -10.61 17.94
CA HIS A 16 16.42 -11.66 18.94
C HIS A 16 15.33 -12.74 18.94
N HIS A 17 14.06 -12.35 18.81
CA HIS A 17 12.94 -13.28 18.71
C HIS A 17 13.06 -14.19 17.48
N CYS A 18 13.43 -13.62 16.32
CA CYS A 18 13.68 -14.41 15.11
C CYS A 18 14.88 -15.36 15.25
N GLU A 19 15.92 -14.97 15.98
CA GLU A 19 17.14 -15.78 16.12
C GLU A 19 17.06 -16.86 17.18
N THR A 20 16.21 -16.69 18.20
CA THR A 20 16.24 -17.56 19.39
C THR A 20 14.88 -18.13 19.78
N GLY A 21 13.79 -17.44 19.43
CA GLY A 21 12.44 -17.86 19.74
C GLY A 21 11.84 -18.65 18.58
N ASP A 22 11.48 -17.94 17.51
CA ASP A 22 10.79 -18.49 16.35
C ASP A 22 11.54 -18.13 15.06
N HIS A 23 12.29 -19.10 14.55
CA HIS A 23 13.10 -18.93 13.36
C HIS A 23 12.26 -18.75 12.09
N ALA A 24 11.01 -19.23 12.08
CA ALA A 24 10.08 -19.03 10.96
C ALA A 24 9.42 -17.63 10.98
N GLU A 25 9.59 -16.86 12.05
CA GLU A 25 9.12 -15.47 12.10
C GLU A 25 9.82 -14.60 11.05
N LEU A 26 11.12 -14.85 10.79
CA LEU A 26 11.86 -14.11 9.77
C LEU A 26 11.23 -14.27 8.38
N ASP A 27 10.91 -15.50 7.98
CA ASP A 27 10.26 -15.80 6.70
C ASP A 27 8.88 -15.12 6.61
N ARG A 28 8.13 -15.12 7.71
CA ARG A 28 6.84 -14.43 7.78
C ARG A 28 6.99 -12.92 7.70
N LEU A 29 8.04 -12.33 8.27
CA LEU A 29 8.32 -10.90 8.18
C LEU A 29 8.82 -10.45 6.80
N PHE A 30 9.26 -11.39 5.94
CA PHE A 30 9.51 -11.13 4.52
C PHE A 30 8.23 -11.13 3.67
N ASP A 31 7.13 -11.71 4.16
CA ASP A 31 5.85 -11.76 3.44
C ASP A 31 5.06 -10.44 3.63
N PRO A 32 4.78 -9.68 2.54
CA PRO A 32 3.97 -8.46 2.63
C PRO A 32 2.56 -8.71 3.14
N ARG A 33 1.96 -9.88 2.88
CA ARG A 33 0.60 -10.22 3.33
C ARG A 33 0.56 -10.45 4.83
N TYR A 34 1.56 -11.16 5.35
CA TYR A 34 1.74 -11.31 6.80
C TYR A 34 1.94 -9.96 7.48
N ALA A 35 2.84 -9.12 6.96
CA ALA A 35 3.11 -7.79 7.50
C ALA A 35 1.85 -6.89 7.46
N LYS A 36 1.04 -6.97 6.40
CA LYS A 36 -0.23 -6.25 6.30
C LYS A 36 -1.23 -6.70 7.37
N ARG A 37 -1.40 -8.00 7.53
CA ARG A 37 -2.36 -8.57 8.48
C ARG A 37 -1.97 -8.27 9.93
N VAL A 38 -0.68 -8.39 10.26
CA VAL A 38 -0.20 -8.34 11.65
C VAL A 38 0.23 -6.94 12.07
N LEU A 39 0.83 -6.16 11.18
CA LEU A 39 1.41 -4.85 11.49
C LEU A 39 0.68 -3.70 10.78
N GLY A 40 -0.27 -4.01 9.89
CA GLY A 40 -1.02 -3.01 9.13
C GLY A 40 -0.21 -2.35 8.00
N ILE A 41 0.95 -2.88 7.63
CA ILE A 41 1.87 -2.29 6.63
C ILE A 41 1.81 -3.03 5.30
N ASN A 42 1.77 -2.30 4.17
CA ASN A 42 1.64 -2.90 2.82
C ASN A 42 2.98 -3.41 2.23
N TYR A 43 4.03 -3.44 3.03
CA TYR A 43 5.38 -3.82 2.60
C TYR A 43 5.93 -4.86 3.56
N PRO A 44 6.81 -5.77 3.11
CA PRO A 44 7.56 -6.64 4.00
C PRO A 44 8.17 -5.86 5.16
N PHE A 45 8.08 -6.40 6.37
CA PHE A 45 8.69 -5.76 7.54
C PHE A 45 10.20 -5.74 7.37
N PHE A 46 10.78 -6.89 7.03
CA PHE A 46 12.17 -7.03 6.61
C PHE A 46 12.25 -7.25 5.10
N ARG A 47 13.40 -6.86 4.53
CA ARG A 47 13.85 -7.29 3.21
C ARG A 47 15.35 -7.44 3.24
N GLU A 48 15.88 -8.41 2.51
CA GLU A 48 17.32 -8.57 2.37
C GLU A 48 17.94 -7.27 1.81
N ALA A 49 19.00 -6.81 2.46
CA ALA A 49 19.55 -5.47 2.26
C ALA A 49 20.10 -5.28 0.83
N GLU A 50 20.62 -6.35 0.22
CA GLU A 50 21.17 -6.34 -1.14
C GLU A 50 20.09 -6.52 -2.20
N MET A 51 18.95 -7.14 -1.85
CA MET A 51 17.86 -7.45 -2.77
C MET A 51 16.79 -6.36 -2.84
N VAL A 52 17.01 -5.18 -2.24
CA VAL A 52 16.08 -4.03 -2.35
C VAL A 52 16.28 -3.33 -3.70
N PRO A 53 15.29 -3.35 -4.63
CA PRO A 53 15.38 -2.65 -5.90
C PRO A 53 15.53 -1.14 -5.70
N ALA A 54 16.20 -0.49 -6.65
CA ALA A 54 16.43 0.95 -6.62
C ALA A 54 15.13 1.77 -6.51
N SER A 55 14.04 1.29 -7.12
CA SER A 55 12.70 1.89 -7.07
C SER A 55 12.10 1.88 -5.65
N GLU A 56 12.51 0.95 -4.79
CA GLU A 56 11.96 0.74 -3.46
C GLU A 56 12.88 1.20 -2.32
N ASN A 57 14.11 1.65 -2.61
CA ASN A 57 15.08 2.08 -1.59
C ASN A 57 14.55 3.12 -0.59
N ARG A 58 13.60 3.98 -0.99
CA ARG A 58 13.00 4.98 -0.08
C ARG A 58 12.03 4.36 0.93
N ARG A 59 11.54 3.16 0.66
CA ARG A 59 10.55 2.42 1.46
C ARG A 59 11.19 1.60 2.58
N TYR A 60 12.51 1.54 2.64
CA TYR A 60 13.25 0.86 3.70
C TYR A 60 14.23 1.85 4.34
N TRP A 61 14.48 1.71 5.65
CA TRP A 61 15.53 2.47 6.32
C TRP A 61 16.90 2.04 5.81
N LYS A 62 17.89 2.93 5.90
CA LYS A 62 19.26 2.65 5.46
C LYS A 62 19.98 1.69 6.40
N ASP A 63 19.67 1.77 7.69
CA ASP A 63 20.19 0.91 8.73
C ASP A 63 19.83 -0.55 8.40
N SER A 64 20.83 -1.43 8.48
CA SER A 64 20.65 -2.87 8.30
C SER A 64 20.93 -3.61 9.60
N TYR A 65 20.24 -4.74 9.77
CA TYR A 65 20.39 -5.65 10.90
C TYR A 65 20.77 -7.02 10.36
N VAL A 66 21.52 -7.79 11.13
CA VAL A 66 21.81 -9.19 10.79
C VAL A 66 20.83 -10.04 11.57
N VAL A 67 20.10 -10.92 10.89
CA VAL A 67 19.17 -11.88 11.49
C VAL A 67 19.48 -13.25 10.93
N CYS A 68 19.87 -14.20 11.77
CA CYS A 68 20.24 -15.55 11.33
C CYS A 68 21.34 -15.55 10.24
N GLY A 69 22.28 -14.60 10.31
CA GLY A 69 23.35 -14.42 9.31
C GLY A 69 22.95 -13.67 8.03
N LEU A 70 21.67 -13.32 7.88
CA LEU A 70 21.17 -12.56 6.72
C LEU A 70 21.09 -11.07 7.04
N ALA A 71 21.67 -10.23 6.18
CA ALA A 71 21.58 -8.79 6.30
C ALA A 71 20.23 -8.28 5.78
N VAL A 72 19.43 -7.67 6.65
CA VAL A 72 18.08 -7.19 6.35
C VAL A 72 17.92 -5.70 6.65
N ARG A 73 17.03 -5.04 5.91
CA ARG A 73 16.55 -3.68 6.18
C ARG A 73 15.09 -3.72 6.58
N THR A 74 14.71 -2.83 7.49
CA THR A 74 13.32 -2.68 7.92
C THR A 74 12.60 -1.64 7.07
N THR A 75 11.32 -1.88 6.75
CA THR A 75 10.49 -0.90 6.05
C THR A 75 10.35 0.41 6.83
N SER A 76 10.30 1.52 6.10
CA SER A 76 10.12 2.89 6.61
C SER A 76 8.66 3.33 6.61
N GLN A 77 7.74 2.49 6.11
CA GLN A 77 6.35 2.82 5.81
C GLN A 77 5.43 2.73 7.05
N TRP A 78 5.77 3.49 8.09
CA TRP A 78 5.04 3.52 9.36
C TRP A 78 4.20 4.78 9.51
N PHE A 79 2.94 4.60 9.87
CA PHE A 79 1.97 5.64 10.18
C PHE A 79 1.39 5.42 11.58
N GLU A 80 0.80 6.46 12.19
CA GLU A 80 0.29 6.34 13.56
C GLU A 80 -0.82 5.29 13.68
N SER A 81 -1.57 5.05 12.61
CA SER A 81 -2.55 3.96 12.51
C SER A 81 -1.95 2.55 12.63
N ASN A 82 -0.63 2.41 12.51
CA ASN A 82 0.08 1.15 12.70
C ASN A 82 0.49 0.89 14.16
N ARG A 83 0.28 1.84 15.07
CA ARG A 83 0.69 1.70 16.47
C ARG A 83 0.04 0.50 17.13
N ASP A 84 -1.28 0.45 17.19
CA ASP A 84 -1.98 -0.59 17.94
C ASP A 84 -1.66 -2.01 17.39
N PRO A 85 -1.66 -2.24 16.05
CA PRO A 85 -1.20 -3.53 15.50
C PRO A 85 0.25 -3.87 15.86
N PHE A 86 1.15 -2.89 15.84
CA PHE A 86 2.56 -3.12 16.18
C PHE A 86 2.75 -3.42 17.68
N GLU A 87 2.10 -2.67 18.56
CA GLU A 87 2.13 -2.90 20.00
C GLU A 87 1.53 -4.27 20.35
N GLN A 88 0.41 -4.64 19.75
CA GLN A 88 -0.18 -5.98 19.90
C GLN A 88 0.77 -7.08 19.43
N TYR A 89 1.44 -6.90 18.28
CA TYR A 89 2.44 -7.86 17.80
C TYR A 89 3.59 -8.05 18.81
N LEU A 90 4.09 -6.97 19.42
CA LEU A 90 5.16 -7.08 20.41
C LEU A 90 4.71 -7.87 21.65
N LEU A 91 3.47 -7.65 22.11
CA LEU A 91 2.89 -8.39 23.23
C LEU A 91 2.69 -9.87 22.88
N ASP A 92 2.09 -10.16 21.73
CA ASP A 92 1.81 -11.53 21.25
C ASP A 92 3.08 -12.36 21.11
N LYS A 93 4.19 -11.72 20.72
CA LYS A 93 5.50 -12.37 20.57
C LYS A 93 6.33 -12.37 21.85
N GLY A 94 5.84 -11.78 22.93
CA GLY A 94 6.56 -11.63 24.19
C GLY A 94 7.83 -10.79 24.07
N ILE A 95 7.90 -9.90 23.08
CA ILE A 95 9.04 -9.00 22.84
C ILE A 95 8.97 -7.78 23.78
N ALA A 96 7.76 -7.38 24.15
CA ALA A 96 7.51 -6.33 25.14
C ALA A 96 6.40 -6.77 26.09
N THR A 97 6.35 -6.15 27.26
CA THR A 97 5.24 -6.26 28.21
C THR A 97 4.35 -5.02 28.16
N GLU A 98 3.13 -5.10 28.70
CA GLU A 98 2.25 -3.93 28.83
C GLU A 98 2.91 -2.80 29.64
N ALA A 99 3.75 -3.16 30.63
CA ALA A 99 4.51 -2.20 31.42
C ALA A 99 5.57 -1.47 30.58
N ASP A 100 6.28 -2.19 29.71
CA ASP A 100 7.29 -1.59 28.80
C ASP A 100 6.65 -0.58 27.86
N LEU A 101 5.44 -0.86 27.37
CA LEU A 101 4.70 0.02 26.47
C LEU A 101 4.08 1.21 27.21
N ALA A 102 3.58 1.01 28.42
CA ALA A 102 3.01 2.07 29.26
C ALA A 102 4.06 3.11 29.70
N ASP A 103 5.28 2.67 30.03
CA ASP A 103 6.37 3.56 30.44
C ASP A 103 6.75 4.54 29.29
N LEU A 104 6.69 4.07 28.04
CA LEU A 104 6.95 4.88 26.84
C LEU A 104 5.88 5.95 26.57
N GLY A 105 4.68 5.79 27.13
CA GLY A 105 3.60 6.78 27.09
C GLY A 105 3.87 7.99 27.99
N ASN A 106 4.49 7.77 29.15
CA ASN A 106 4.76 8.81 30.17
C ASN A 106 5.96 9.71 29.85
N VAL A 107 6.88 9.27 28.99
CA VAL A 107 8.06 10.07 28.57
C VAL A 107 7.70 11.18 27.57
N SER A 108 6.44 11.29 27.13
CA SER A 108 6.02 12.36 26.20
C SER A 108 6.01 13.78 26.80
N SER A 109 6.27 13.96 28.11
CA SER A 109 6.24 15.27 28.78
C SER A 109 7.60 15.91 29.06
N ARG A 110 8.73 15.23 28.80
CA ARG A 110 10.07 15.79 29.07
C ARG A 110 11.10 15.33 28.06
N GLN A 111 11.11 15.95 26.89
CA GLN A 111 12.35 16.37 26.22
C GLN A 111 12.01 17.23 25.02
N GLY A 112 12.46 18.48 25.11
CA GLY A 112 12.42 19.45 24.05
C GLY A 112 13.28 19.02 22.86
N SER A 113 12.93 19.66 21.75
CA SER A 113 13.71 19.78 20.53
C SER A 113 15.21 19.80 20.77
N ASP A 114 15.93 18.83 20.20
CA ASP A 114 17.25 19.03 19.58
C ASP A 114 17.65 17.73 18.86
N ASP A 115 17.07 17.54 17.68
CA ASP A 115 17.69 16.70 16.66
C ASP A 115 17.74 17.52 15.38
N ALA A 116 18.82 18.27 15.26
CA ALA A 116 19.29 18.83 14.02
C ALA A 116 19.40 17.68 13.00
N LYS A 117 18.40 17.61 12.12
CA LYS A 117 18.44 16.76 10.93
C LYS A 117 19.71 17.12 10.16
N ARG A 118 20.76 16.29 10.29
CA ARG A 118 21.77 16.17 9.26
C ARG A 118 21.04 15.65 8.02
N SER A 119 20.66 16.59 7.16
CA SER A 119 20.15 16.33 5.82
C SER A 119 21.14 15.40 5.13
N PRO A 120 20.69 14.26 4.58
CA PRO A 120 21.52 13.48 3.68
C PRO A 120 21.94 14.41 2.55
N ALA A 121 23.24 14.59 2.37
CA ALA A 121 23.78 15.23 1.19
C ALA A 121 23.21 14.53 -0.05
N GLY A 122 22.56 15.30 -0.93
CA GLY A 122 22.05 14.80 -2.21
C GLY A 122 20.54 14.62 -2.32
N ARG A 123 19.78 15.72 -2.17
CA ARG A 123 18.63 16.08 -3.04
C ARG A 123 18.21 17.51 -2.69
N ALA A 124 18.69 18.49 -3.45
CA ALA A 124 18.07 19.81 -3.43
C ALA A 124 16.58 19.63 -3.81
N ASN A 125 15.66 20.26 -3.07
CA ASN A 125 14.20 20.30 -3.31
C ASN A 125 13.27 19.17 -2.78
N THR A 126 13.55 18.46 -1.67
CA THR A 126 12.45 17.74 -0.98
C THR A 126 11.55 18.73 -0.23
N ARG A 127 10.44 19.15 -0.87
CA ARG A 127 9.44 20.05 -0.26
C ARG A 127 8.59 19.28 0.77
N TYR A 128 8.49 19.81 1.99
CA TYR A 128 7.64 19.23 3.03
C TYR A 128 6.17 19.24 2.57
N LYS A 129 5.50 18.07 2.68
CA LYS A 129 4.10 17.87 2.23
C LYS A 129 3.82 18.22 0.76
N GLY A 130 4.82 18.13 -0.12
CA GLY A 130 4.59 18.23 -1.56
C GLY A 130 3.81 17.04 -2.12
N ASN A 131 3.12 17.23 -3.25
CA ASN A 131 2.42 16.16 -3.95
C ASN A 131 3.42 15.12 -4.49
N ALA A 132 3.18 13.84 -4.20
CA ALA A 132 3.97 12.76 -4.74
C ALA A 132 3.60 12.52 -6.21
N ILE A 133 4.58 12.51 -7.11
CA ILE A 133 4.38 12.21 -8.53
C ILE A 133 3.66 10.87 -8.74
N GLY A 134 3.91 9.89 -7.86
CA GLY A 134 3.23 8.60 -7.85
C GLY A 134 1.70 8.68 -7.83
N ASN A 135 1.11 9.72 -7.24
CA ASN A 135 -0.33 9.92 -7.29
C ASN A 135 -0.80 10.17 -8.73
N ALA A 136 -0.14 11.07 -9.45
CA ALA A 136 -0.46 11.37 -10.86
C ALA A 136 -0.22 10.14 -11.76
N GLN A 137 0.87 9.40 -11.51
CA GLN A 137 1.16 8.18 -12.26
C GLN A 137 0.07 7.11 -12.03
N ASN A 138 -0.37 6.91 -10.79
CA ASN A 138 -1.47 6.01 -10.46
C ASN A 138 -2.81 6.47 -11.05
N TYR A 139 -3.08 7.77 -11.10
CA TYR A 139 -4.26 8.30 -11.77
C TYR A 139 -4.24 8.03 -13.27
N LEU A 140 -3.08 8.13 -13.94
CA LEU A 140 -2.99 7.76 -15.36
C LEU A 140 -3.31 6.28 -15.56
N VAL A 141 -2.72 5.39 -14.76
CA VAL A 141 -2.98 3.94 -14.84
C VAL A 141 -4.48 3.65 -14.68
N ARG A 142 -5.11 4.24 -13.66
CA ARG A 142 -6.55 4.08 -13.43
C ARG A 142 -7.37 4.62 -14.58
N ASN A 143 -6.99 5.76 -15.14
CA ASN A 143 -7.68 6.33 -16.28
C ASN A 143 -7.61 5.40 -17.50
N ILE A 144 -6.43 4.84 -17.82
CA ILE A 144 -6.27 3.88 -18.92
C ILE A 144 -7.17 2.65 -18.71
N LEU A 145 -7.07 2.00 -17.54
CA LEU A 145 -7.87 0.81 -17.21
C LEU A 145 -9.37 1.10 -17.07
N SER A 146 -9.76 2.36 -16.88
CA SER A 146 -11.18 2.75 -16.85
C SER A 146 -11.77 3.03 -18.22
N ASN A 147 -10.94 3.24 -19.24
CA ASN A 147 -11.37 3.59 -20.60
C ASN A 147 -10.92 2.51 -21.61
N LEU A 148 -10.62 1.30 -21.13
CA LEU A 148 -10.21 0.19 -21.98
C LEU A 148 -11.44 -0.51 -22.56
N GLY A 149 -11.46 -0.68 -23.88
CA GLY A 149 -12.60 -1.26 -24.61
C GLY A 149 -13.69 -0.22 -24.95
N GLU A 150 -14.85 -0.72 -25.37
CA GLU A 150 -15.97 0.11 -25.88
C GLU A 150 -17.24 0.01 -25.01
N GLU A 151 -17.17 -0.67 -23.86
CA GLU A 151 -18.32 -0.83 -22.96
C GLU A 151 -18.76 0.52 -22.39
N SER A 152 -20.08 0.71 -22.31
CA SER A 152 -20.70 1.85 -21.65
C SER A 152 -21.86 1.36 -20.80
N PHE A 153 -21.90 1.78 -19.54
CA PHE A 153 -22.98 1.48 -18.61
C PHE A 153 -23.30 2.73 -17.78
N GLY A 154 -24.53 2.80 -17.28
CA GLY A 154 -25.02 3.90 -16.48
C GLY A 154 -25.65 3.43 -15.17
N GLU A 155 -26.31 4.36 -14.48
CA GLU A 155 -26.95 4.12 -13.18
C GLU A 155 -27.91 2.93 -13.20
N SER A 156 -28.71 2.76 -14.25
CA SER A 156 -29.64 1.62 -14.38
C SER A 156 -28.94 0.26 -14.34
N ALA A 157 -27.76 0.14 -14.96
CA ALA A 157 -26.99 -1.11 -14.95
C ALA A 157 -26.36 -1.36 -13.57
N TRP A 158 -25.95 -0.28 -12.90
CA TRP A 158 -25.46 -0.37 -11.52
C TRP A 158 -26.55 -0.79 -10.52
N GLU A 159 -27.78 -0.26 -10.65
CA GLU A 159 -28.91 -0.69 -9.83
C GLU A 159 -29.19 -2.19 -10.01
N LYS A 160 -29.20 -2.69 -11.26
CA LYS A 160 -29.34 -4.13 -11.54
C LYS A 160 -28.23 -4.96 -10.92
N THR A 161 -26.99 -4.46 -10.93
CA THR A 161 -25.87 -5.11 -10.26
C THR A 161 -26.14 -5.23 -8.75
N LYS A 162 -26.59 -4.14 -8.10
CA LYS A 162 -26.97 -4.20 -6.68
C LYS A 162 -28.12 -5.18 -6.43
N GLU A 163 -29.14 -5.21 -7.28
CA GLU A 163 -30.27 -6.14 -7.18
C GLU A 163 -29.82 -7.60 -7.28
N ARG A 164 -28.90 -7.93 -8.19
CA ARG A 164 -28.31 -9.28 -8.34
C ARG A 164 -27.63 -9.76 -7.06
N PHE A 165 -26.97 -8.85 -6.34
CA PHE A 165 -26.37 -9.13 -5.03
C PHE A 165 -27.34 -8.92 -3.85
N GLY A 166 -28.65 -8.81 -4.12
CA GLY A 166 -29.68 -8.69 -3.09
C GLY A 166 -29.64 -7.39 -2.29
N GLN A 167 -29.10 -6.32 -2.89
CA GLN A 167 -28.84 -5.03 -2.24
C GLN A 167 -28.01 -5.17 -0.96
N ARG A 168 -26.98 -6.01 -1.02
CA ARG A 168 -26.05 -6.26 0.09
C ARG A 168 -24.61 -6.16 -0.36
N CYS A 169 -23.74 -5.88 0.60
CA CYS A 169 -22.32 -5.93 0.42
C CYS A 169 -21.91 -7.37 0.09
N VAL A 170 -21.23 -7.55 -1.04
CA VAL A 170 -20.79 -8.86 -1.51
C VAL A 170 -19.86 -9.56 -0.52
N TYR A 171 -19.10 -8.80 0.29
CA TYR A 171 -18.11 -9.36 1.19
C TYR A 171 -18.63 -9.74 2.58
N CYS A 172 -19.56 -8.95 3.15
CA CYS A 172 -20.03 -9.16 4.53
C CYS A 172 -21.56 -9.29 4.66
N GLY A 173 -22.33 -9.10 3.59
CA GLY A 173 -23.78 -9.23 3.59
C GLY A 173 -24.56 -8.06 4.21
N THR A 174 -23.89 -7.01 4.69
CA THR A 174 -24.59 -5.81 5.21
C THR A 174 -25.34 -5.08 4.09
N GLY A 175 -26.52 -4.55 4.40
CA GLY A 175 -27.30 -3.71 3.48
C GLY A 175 -27.10 -2.21 3.70
N GLU A 176 -26.14 -1.81 4.55
CA GLU A 176 -25.78 -0.41 4.74
C GLU A 176 -25.17 0.21 3.47
N GLU A 177 -25.14 1.54 3.42
CA GLU A 177 -24.63 2.39 2.32
C GLU A 177 -23.59 1.71 1.40
N LEU A 178 -24.10 1.16 0.30
CA LEU A 178 -23.33 0.41 -0.67
C LEU A 178 -22.62 1.37 -1.63
N VAL A 179 -21.32 1.19 -1.75
CA VAL A 179 -20.46 1.84 -2.72
C VAL A 179 -20.03 0.84 -3.78
N MET A 180 -19.63 1.37 -4.92
CA MET A 180 -19.00 0.59 -5.98
C MET A 180 -17.58 0.21 -5.57
N ASP A 181 -17.24 -1.06 -5.72
CA ASP A 181 -15.89 -1.59 -5.54
C ASP A 181 -15.48 -2.41 -6.76
N HIS A 182 -14.19 -2.49 -7.00
CA HIS A 182 -13.59 -3.28 -8.07
C HIS A 182 -13.14 -4.62 -7.50
N ALA A 183 -13.81 -5.70 -7.89
CA ALA A 183 -13.48 -7.04 -7.42
C ALA A 183 -12.00 -7.37 -7.71
N VAL A 184 -11.52 -7.02 -8.90
CA VAL A 184 -10.11 -6.97 -9.28
C VAL A 184 -9.63 -5.50 -9.23
N PRO A 185 -8.63 -5.16 -8.39
CA PRO A 185 -8.13 -3.80 -8.24
C PRO A 185 -7.61 -3.15 -9.52
N ILE A 186 -7.94 -1.86 -9.70
CA ILE A 186 -7.48 -1.04 -10.83
C ILE A 186 -6.07 -0.49 -10.53
N ASN A 187 -5.05 -1.31 -10.75
CA ASN A 187 -3.65 -0.96 -10.57
C ASN A 187 -2.74 -1.72 -11.57
N ARG A 188 -1.42 -1.44 -11.54
CA ARG A 188 -0.43 -2.03 -12.46
C ARG A 188 -0.19 -3.53 -12.25
N THR A 189 -0.51 -4.06 -11.08
CA THR A 189 -0.20 -5.45 -10.72
C THR A 189 -1.38 -6.37 -11.03
N SER A 190 -2.56 -6.01 -10.55
CA SER A 190 -3.79 -6.80 -10.66
C SER A 190 -4.54 -6.58 -11.98
N LEU A 191 -4.26 -5.48 -12.69
CA LEU A 191 -4.79 -5.17 -14.02
C LEU A 191 -6.34 -5.18 -14.12
N GLY A 192 -7.04 -4.88 -13.03
CA GLY A 192 -8.50 -4.78 -13.04
C GLY A 192 -8.98 -3.58 -13.84
N GLU A 193 -10.10 -3.74 -14.55
CA GLU A 193 -10.68 -2.71 -15.41
C GLU A 193 -11.96 -2.12 -14.79
N HIS A 194 -12.33 -0.90 -15.20
CA HIS A 194 -13.63 -0.33 -14.83
C HIS A 194 -14.74 -0.85 -15.76
N ARG A 195 -15.04 -2.15 -15.64
CA ARG A 195 -16.06 -2.87 -16.42
C ARG A 195 -17.17 -3.36 -15.53
N LEU A 196 -18.41 -3.41 -16.02
CA LEU A 196 -19.59 -3.75 -15.21
C LEU A 196 -19.44 -5.09 -14.47
N GLY A 197 -18.88 -6.10 -15.13
CA GLY A 197 -18.57 -7.40 -14.50
C GLY A 197 -17.50 -7.35 -13.41
N ASN A 198 -16.65 -6.32 -13.37
CA ASN A 198 -15.70 -6.09 -12.28
C ASN A 198 -16.27 -5.25 -11.13
N LEU A 199 -17.45 -4.65 -11.31
CA LEU A 199 -18.08 -3.79 -10.30
C LEU A 199 -18.98 -4.63 -9.38
N VAL A 200 -18.75 -4.50 -8.08
CA VAL A 200 -19.54 -5.20 -7.06
C VAL A 200 -19.97 -4.23 -5.94
N PRO A 201 -21.14 -4.46 -5.30
CA PRO A 201 -21.56 -3.67 -4.17
C PRO A 201 -20.76 -4.00 -2.92
N SER A 202 -20.18 -3.00 -2.29
CA SER A 202 -19.39 -3.12 -1.08
C SER A 202 -19.80 -2.07 -0.05
N CYS A 203 -19.78 -2.39 1.24
CA CYS A 203 -19.88 -1.34 2.26
C CYS A 203 -18.54 -0.61 2.37
N ARG A 204 -18.55 0.65 2.83
CA ARG A 204 -17.33 1.47 2.97
C ARG A 204 -16.24 0.77 3.81
N LYS A 205 -16.64 0.05 4.86
CA LYS A 205 -15.70 -0.66 5.76
C LYS A 205 -14.99 -1.81 5.04
N CYS A 206 -15.70 -2.61 4.25
CA CYS A 206 -15.10 -3.69 3.47
C CYS A 206 -14.23 -3.16 2.35
N ASN A 207 -14.72 -2.19 1.56
CA ASN A 207 -13.94 -1.55 0.49
C ASN A 207 -12.61 -0.98 1.04
N SER A 208 -12.68 -0.22 2.14
CA SER A 208 -11.48 0.34 2.78
C SER A 208 -10.52 -0.73 3.33
N ARG A 209 -11.02 -1.88 3.79
CA ARG A 209 -10.18 -2.98 4.30
C ARG A 209 -9.51 -3.76 3.17
N LYS A 210 -10.26 -4.03 2.09
CA LYS A 210 -9.78 -4.72 0.89
C LYS A 210 -8.68 -3.90 0.22
N SER A 211 -8.83 -2.58 0.11
CA SER A 211 -7.80 -1.69 -0.44
C SER A 211 -7.32 -2.17 -1.83
N ASP A 212 -6.07 -2.60 -1.95
CA ASP A 212 -5.46 -3.05 -3.21
C ASP A 212 -5.48 -4.57 -3.37
N ASP A 213 -6.13 -5.31 -2.46
CA ASP A 213 -6.25 -6.77 -2.53
C ASP A 213 -7.35 -7.18 -3.52
N GLY A 214 -7.14 -8.30 -4.22
CA GLY A 214 -8.16 -8.94 -5.05
C GLY A 214 -9.28 -9.56 -4.21
N TYR A 215 -10.47 -9.74 -4.79
CA TYR A 215 -11.61 -10.34 -4.07
C TYR A 215 -11.29 -11.73 -3.49
N ARG A 216 -10.52 -12.57 -4.21
CA ARG A 216 -10.08 -13.89 -3.73
C ARG A 216 -9.19 -13.77 -2.49
N GLU A 217 -8.22 -12.86 -2.52
CA GLU A 217 -7.30 -12.63 -1.42
C GLU A 217 -8.04 -12.10 -0.18
N PHE A 218 -9.03 -11.24 -0.40
CA PHE A 218 -9.82 -10.66 0.67
C PHE A 218 -10.80 -11.64 1.33
N LEU A 219 -11.42 -12.51 0.52
CA LEU A 219 -12.40 -13.49 1.00
C LEU A 219 -11.77 -14.76 1.56
N GLY A 220 -10.54 -15.10 1.17
CA GLY A 220 -9.85 -16.31 1.61
C GLY A 220 -10.64 -17.56 1.18
N ASP A 221 -11.08 -18.35 2.16
CA ASP A 221 -11.74 -19.65 1.94
C ASP A 221 -13.28 -19.54 1.80
N ASP A 222 -13.85 -18.33 1.74
CA ASP A 222 -15.29 -18.13 1.56
C ASP A 222 -15.71 -18.40 0.09
N SER A 223 -15.89 -19.68 -0.23
CA SER A 223 -16.23 -20.17 -1.58
C SER A 223 -17.53 -19.59 -2.10
N ASP A 224 -18.53 -19.44 -1.25
CA ASP A 224 -19.88 -19.03 -1.67
C ASP A 224 -19.89 -17.59 -2.20
N ARG A 225 -19.16 -16.68 -1.52
CA ARG A 225 -19.03 -15.30 -1.97
C ARG A 225 -18.12 -15.17 -3.19
N ILE A 226 -17.07 -15.99 -3.26
CA ILE A 226 -16.19 -16.07 -4.42
C ILE A 226 -17.00 -16.49 -5.66
N GLU A 227 -17.79 -17.56 -5.55
CA GLU A 227 -18.65 -18.06 -6.62
C GLU A 227 -19.71 -17.01 -7.03
N ALA A 228 -20.27 -16.28 -6.08
CA ALA A 228 -21.22 -15.21 -6.39
C ALA A 228 -20.59 -14.07 -7.23
N ILE A 229 -19.33 -13.70 -6.95
CA ILE A 229 -18.59 -12.71 -7.73
C ILE A 229 -18.25 -13.27 -9.11
N GLU A 230 -17.76 -14.50 -9.20
CA GLU A 230 -17.41 -15.14 -10.46
C GLU A 230 -18.61 -15.31 -11.39
N ARG A 231 -19.77 -15.71 -10.84
CA ARG A 231 -21.02 -15.78 -11.60
C ARG A 231 -21.43 -14.41 -12.14
N HIS A 232 -21.27 -13.34 -11.37
CA HIS A 232 -21.51 -11.98 -11.86
C HIS A 232 -20.55 -11.59 -12.98
N MET A 233 -19.26 -11.95 -12.87
CA MET A 233 -18.28 -11.73 -13.94
C MET A 233 -18.68 -12.48 -15.22
N GLU A 234 -19.10 -13.73 -15.10
CA GLU A 234 -19.57 -14.55 -16.23
C GLU A 234 -20.84 -13.98 -16.89
N GLU A 235 -21.84 -13.59 -16.10
CA GLU A 235 -23.08 -13.00 -16.60
C GLU A 235 -22.88 -11.67 -17.33
N GLU A 236 -21.87 -10.89 -16.93
CA GLU A 236 -21.48 -9.63 -17.59
C GLU A 236 -20.39 -9.84 -18.66
N GLU A 237 -20.09 -11.09 -19.03
CA GLU A 237 -19.07 -11.48 -20.03
C GLU A 237 -17.69 -10.86 -19.74
N TYR A 238 -17.37 -10.66 -18.46
CA TYR A 238 -16.11 -10.07 -18.01
C TYR A 238 -15.09 -11.13 -17.66
N VAL A 239 -13.98 -11.15 -18.39
CA VAL A 239 -12.81 -11.97 -18.08
C VAL A 239 -11.65 -11.04 -17.67
N PRO A 240 -11.18 -11.09 -16.40
CA PRO A 240 -10.05 -10.28 -15.98
C PRO A 240 -8.81 -10.50 -16.84
N LEU A 241 -8.04 -9.44 -17.08
CA LEU A 241 -6.78 -9.50 -17.84
C LEU A 241 -5.73 -10.44 -17.22
N GLY A 242 -5.82 -10.74 -15.92
CA GLY A 242 -4.93 -11.66 -15.22
C GLY A 242 -3.46 -11.22 -15.26
N ASP A 243 -2.54 -12.15 -15.52
CA ASP A 243 -1.10 -11.89 -15.61
C ASP A 243 -0.64 -11.49 -17.02
N ASN A 244 -1.39 -10.61 -17.69
CA ASN A 244 -1.04 -10.12 -19.02
C ASN A 244 0.24 -9.24 -18.96
N CYS A 245 1.38 -9.86 -19.29
CA CYS A 245 2.69 -9.23 -19.23
C CYS A 245 2.84 -8.03 -20.18
N VAL A 246 2.16 -8.06 -21.33
CA VAL A 246 2.20 -6.98 -22.33
C VAL A 246 1.46 -5.75 -21.80
N VAL A 247 0.25 -5.93 -21.25
CA VAL A 247 -0.51 -4.83 -20.65
C VAL A 247 0.26 -4.24 -19.47
N ARG A 248 0.82 -5.08 -18.59
CA ARG A 248 1.66 -4.63 -17.47
C ARG A 248 2.83 -3.78 -17.95
N MET A 249 3.55 -4.22 -18.99
CA MET A 249 4.66 -3.47 -19.59
C MET A 249 4.22 -2.10 -20.15
N ILE A 250 3.07 -2.04 -20.83
CA ILE A 250 2.52 -0.78 -21.38
C ILE A 250 2.15 0.19 -20.25
N LEU A 251 1.48 -0.29 -19.20
CA LEU A 251 1.13 0.54 -18.05
C LEU A 251 2.37 1.03 -17.30
N ASP A 252 3.42 0.21 -17.22
CA ASP A 252 4.69 0.59 -16.62
C ASP A 252 5.38 1.71 -17.39
N LEU A 253 5.38 1.63 -18.73
CA LEU A 253 5.88 2.68 -19.60
C LEU A 253 5.08 3.99 -19.39
N ALA A 254 3.75 3.93 -19.47
CA ALA A 254 2.88 5.09 -19.27
C ALA A 254 3.10 5.73 -17.89
N HIS A 255 3.23 4.90 -16.85
CA HIS A 255 3.54 5.35 -15.49
C HIS A 255 4.88 6.11 -15.45
N GLU A 256 5.93 5.62 -16.10
CA GLU A 256 7.22 6.33 -16.18
C GLU A 256 7.16 7.64 -16.97
N GLU A 257 6.40 7.68 -18.07
CA GLU A 257 6.31 8.86 -18.93
C GLU A 257 5.72 10.08 -18.19
N VAL A 258 4.74 9.86 -17.30
CA VAL A 258 4.18 10.94 -16.47
C VAL A 258 5.23 11.61 -15.61
N ALA A 259 6.15 10.83 -15.02
CA ALA A 259 7.24 11.39 -14.24
C ALA A 259 8.21 12.21 -15.12
N LYS A 260 8.59 11.67 -16.29
CA LYS A 260 9.47 12.35 -17.25
C LYS A 260 8.86 13.68 -17.72
N VAL A 261 7.55 13.71 -17.98
CA VAL A 261 6.83 14.93 -18.38
C VAL A 261 6.84 15.97 -17.26
N ALA A 262 6.55 15.57 -16.02
CA ALA A 262 6.55 16.47 -14.88
C ALA A 262 7.95 17.07 -14.65
N ASP A 263 8.99 16.24 -14.63
CA ASP A 263 10.37 16.67 -14.44
C ASP A 263 10.81 17.64 -15.55
N ARG A 264 10.47 17.35 -16.82
CA ARG A 264 10.76 18.22 -17.97
C ARG A 264 10.18 19.62 -17.78
N TYR A 265 8.90 19.73 -17.42
CA TYR A 265 8.26 21.03 -17.27
C TYR A 265 8.75 21.79 -16.02
N VAL A 266 9.11 21.09 -14.95
CA VAL A 266 9.77 21.72 -13.80
C VAL A 266 11.10 22.35 -14.21
N VAL A 267 11.93 21.63 -14.99
CA VAL A 267 13.19 22.18 -15.51
C VAL A 267 12.94 23.41 -16.39
N VAL A 268 12.01 23.32 -17.36
CA VAL A 268 11.67 24.45 -18.24
C VAL A 268 11.23 25.67 -17.45
N LEU A 269 10.35 25.50 -16.45
CA LEU A 269 9.84 26.59 -15.63
C LEU A 269 10.94 27.21 -14.77
N ASN A 270 11.82 26.41 -14.17
CA ASN A 270 12.95 26.93 -13.39
C ASN A 270 13.88 27.78 -14.27
N SER A 271 14.24 27.29 -15.47
CA SER A 271 15.09 28.05 -16.39
C SER A 271 14.50 29.41 -16.79
N VAL A 272 13.18 29.46 -17.04
CA VAL A 272 12.49 30.72 -17.37
C VAL A 272 12.45 31.68 -16.18
N LEU A 273 12.25 31.18 -14.97
CA LEU A 273 12.19 31.99 -13.75
C LEU A 273 13.57 32.52 -13.33
N GLU A 274 14.63 31.72 -13.47
CA GLU A 274 16.01 32.14 -13.20
C GLU A 274 16.47 33.20 -14.21
N GLY A 275 16.15 33.04 -15.50
CA GLY A 275 16.48 34.01 -16.56
C GLY A 275 15.80 35.38 -16.43
N ARG A 276 14.68 35.49 -15.71
CA ARG A 276 14.00 36.76 -15.40
C ARG A 276 14.65 37.54 -14.25
N SER A 277 15.52 36.90 -13.47
CA SER A 277 16.16 37.48 -12.28
C SER A 277 17.44 38.27 -12.61
N GLY A 278 17.92 38.21 -13.85
CA GLY A 278 19.20 38.80 -14.28
C GLY A 278 19.09 40.00 -15.23
N SER A 279 17.93 40.65 -15.32
CA SER A 279 17.70 41.81 -16.22
C SER A 279 17.12 43.04 -15.50
N THR A 280 17.50 43.26 -14.25
CA THR A 280 17.25 44.52 -13.51
C THR A 280 18.55 45.22 -13.21
#